data_AF-A0A7H8XMR5-F1
#
_entry.id   AF-A0A7H8XMR5-F1
#
_cell.length_a   1.000
_cell.length_b   1.000
_cell.length_c   1.000
_cell.angle_alpha   90.00
_cell.angle_beta   90.00
_cell.angle_gamma   90.00
#
_symmetry.space_group_name_H-M   'P 1'
#
loop_
_entity.id
_entity.type
_entity.pdbx_description
1 polymer ?
#
loop_
_entity_poly.entity_id
_entity_poly.type
_entity_poly.pdbx_seq_one_letter_code
_entity_poly.pdbx_strand_id
1 'polypeptide(L)'
;MSTLDPALLDEALALVRELTHARAGLRDAQDRLAPLRSRWPQADPALVRDAEGSDGSVSFDVLLREPAGTVSVAYSPAPALPWPLRGAIRHSEHHLARVGTRTLLVGEALTALDFLWYDHDVLARLVDTGVLAAELELHPVEVTDAELQAAADAYRRAKGLLDPASTARWLAERGLSAGDFADLVAHTVAVARLRERVVGDRLPAWFARHRSDFDTLVVAWAADAPPPSEPEAALAAVAGAVRAGRAAGVLRTVAAAAAPEVRDATGPVPTVVAGTPVTAVVVAREPAELDDATRPLVERAVFDEWLADRRAATDVEWFWLPRERTARPR
;
A
#
# COMPACT_ATOMS: atom_id res chain seq x y z
N MET A 1 0.16 49.26 -21.54
CA MET A 1 -0.33 49.77 -20.24
C MET A 1 -1.83 49.60 -20.24
N SER A 2 -2.42 49.06 -19.18
CA SER A 2 -3.87 48.84 -19.13
C SER A 2 -4.61 50.17 -19.29
N THR A 3 -5.76 50.10 -19.96
CA THR A 3 -6.68 51.22 -20.17
C THR A 3 -7.75 51.32 -19.07
N LEU A 4 -7.73 50.39 -18.11
CA LEU A 4 -8.65 50.36 -16.98
C LEU A 4 -8.38 51.52 -16.01
N ASP A 5 -9.46 52.04 -15.44
CA ASP A 5 -9.41 53.05 -14.37
C ASP A 5 -8.64 52.48 -13.16
N PRO A 6 -7.59 53.16 -12.65
CA PRO A 6 -6.88 52.74 -11.45
C PRO A 6 -7.81 52.52 -10.25
N ALA A 7 -8.87 53.34 -10.12
CA ALA A 7 -9.84 53.18 -9.03
C ALA A 7 -10.65 51.88 -9.14
N LEU A 8 -10.90 51.39 -10.36
CA LEU A 8 -11.53 50.08 -10.58
C LEU A 8 -10.61 48.95 -10.13
N LEU A 9 -9.31 49.02 -10.42
CA LEU A 9 -8.35 48.01 -9.99
C LEU A 9 -8.21 47.96 -8.47
N ASP A 10 -8.19 49.13 -7.81
CA ASP A 10 -8.12 49.22 -6.36
C ASP A 10 -9.38 48.64 -5.69
N GLU A 11 -10.57 48.95 -6.21
CA GLU A 11 -11.82 48.39 -5.67
C GLU A 11 -11.98 46.89 -5.97
N ALA A 12 -11.54 46.42 -7.15
CA ALA A 12 -11.50 45.00 -7.46
C ALA A 12 -10.57 44.25 -6.51
N LEU A 13 -9.39 44.80 -6.21
CA LEU A 13 -8.43 44.20 -5.27
C LEU A 13 -8.98 44.19 -3.83
N ALA A 14 -9.63 45.28 -3.41
CA ALA A 14 -10.28 45.36 -2.10
C ALA A 14 -11.39 44.30 -1.96
N LEU A 15 -12.23 44.16 -2.99
CA LEU A 15 -13.29 43.17 -3.04
C LEU A 15 -12.74 41.74 -2.92
N VAL A 16 -11.72 41.39 -3.72
CA VAL A 16 -11.15 40.02 -3.68
C VAL A 16 -10.54 39.71 -2.31
N ARG A 17 -9.87 40.67 -1.68
CA ARG A 17 -9.35 40.52 -0.30
C ARG A 17 -10.46 40.27 0.71
N GLU A 18 -11.53 41.05 0.63
CA GLU A 18 -12.68 40.93 1.53
C GLU A 18 -13.36 39.57 1.38
N LEU A 19 -13.66 39.15 0.14
CA LEU A 19 -14.29 37.85 -0.15
C LEU A 19 -13.44 36.68 0.36
N THR A 20 -12.12 36.79 0.21
CA THR A 20 -11.16 35.76 0.67
C THR A 20 -11.13 35.68 2.19
N HIS A 21 -11.12 36.81 2.91
CA HIS A 21 -11.12 36.82 4.38
C HIS A 21 -12.47 36.41 4.98
N ALA A 22 -13.58 36.84 4.37
CA ALA A 22 -14.93 36.53 4.84
C ALA A 22 -15.37 35.08 4.53
N ARG A 23 -14.61 34.33 3.72
CA ARG A 23 -14.99 33.01 3.18
C ARG A 23 -16.40 33.03 2.57
N ALA A 24 -16.68 34.07 1.77
CA ALA A 24 -18.01 34.31 1.23
C ALA A 24 -18.51 33.14 0.37
N GLY A 25 -19.81 32.88 0.42
CA GLY A 25 -20.48 32.00 -0.54
C GLY A 25 -20.62 32.66 -1.90
N LEU A 26 -20.85 31.87 -2.96
CA LEU A 26 -20.96 32.40 -4.34
C LEU A 26 -22.05 33.49 -4.48
N ARG A 27 -23.20 33.31 -3.81
CA ARG A 27 -24.31 34.28 -3.85
C ARG A 27 -23.93 35.61 -3.19
N ASP A 28 -23.33 35.55 -2.00
CA ASP A 28 -22.85 36.74 -1.29
C ASP A 28 -21.75 37.45 -2.09
N ALA A 29 -20.85 36.70 -2.71
CA ALA A 29 -19.83 37.26 -3.59
C ALA A 29 -20.43 38.00 -4.81
N GLN A 30 -21.47 37.43 -5.44
CA GLN A 30 -22.18 38.08 -6.54
C GLN A 30 -22.89 39.37 -6.10
N ASP A 31 -23.50 39.38 -4.91
CA ASP A 31 -24.14 40.58 -4.36
C ASP A 31 -23.11 41.69 -4.09
N ARG A 32 -21.93 41.34 -3.56
CA ARG A 32 -20.82 42.28 -3.32
C ARG A 32 -20.11 42.76 -4.59
N LEU A 33 -20.26 42.07 -5.72
CA LEU A 33 -19.77 42.53 -7.03
C LEU A 33 -20.67 43.60 -7.66
N ALA A 34 -21.96 43.66 -7.29
CA ALA A 34 -22.94 44.55 -7.91
C ALA A 34 -22.54 46.04 -7.92
N PRO A 35 -21.92 46.62 -6.86
CA PRO A 35 -21.43 48.00 -6.88
C PRO A 35 -20.35 48.25 -7.93
N LEU A 36 -19.46 47.27 -8.15
CA LEU A 36 -18.42 47.36 -9.18
C LEU A 36 -19.03 47.40 -10.58
N ARG A 37 -20.05 46.55 -10.82
CA ARG A 37 -20.77 46.46 -12.11
C ARG A 37 -21.59 47.72 -12.41
N SER A 38 -22.20 48.33 -11.39
CA SER A 38 -22.98 49.56 -11.58
C SER A 38 -22.10 50.77 -11.87
N ARG A 39 -20.91 50.83 -11.25
CA ARG A 39 -19.98 51.95 -11.38
C ARG A 39 -19.08 51.87 -12.61
N TRP A 40 -18.69 50.67 -13.04
CA TRP A 40 -17.89 50.45 -14.26
C TRP A 40 -18.51 49.41 -15.20
N PRO A 41 -19.71 49.66 -15.76
CA PRO A 41 -20.38 48.70 -16.64
C PRO A 41 -19.57 48.37 -17.90
N GLN A 42 -18.77 49.31 -18.41
CA GLN A 42 -17.91 49.14 -19.58
C GLN A 42 -16.78 48.11 -19.36
N ALA A 43 -16.38 47.86 -18.11
CA ALA A 43 -15.36 46.88 -17.78
C ALA A 43 -15.92 45.46 -17.59
N ASP A 44 -17.24 45.27 -17.74
CA ASP A 44 -17.97 44.00 -17.56
C ASP A 44 -17.44 43.15 -16.39
N PRO A 45 -17.43 43.65 -15.13
CA PRO A 45 -16.85 42.92 -14.02
C PRO A 45 -17.56 41.58 -13.79
N ALA A 46 -16.78 40.50 -13.76
CA ALA A 46 -17.24 39.15 -13.48
C ALA A 46 -16.43 38.51 -12.36
N LEU A 47 -17.04 37.59 -11.63
CA LEU A 47 -16.38 36.79 -10.60
C LEU A 47 -16.14 35.38 -11.11
N VAL A 48 -14.96 34.84 -10.82
CA VAL A 48 -14.71 33.40 -10.88
C VAL A 48 -14.46 32.89 -9.48
N ARG A 49 -15.11 31.77 -9.16
CA ARG A 49 -14.90 31.03 -7.92
C ARG A 49 -14.10 29.79 -8.25
N ASP A 50 -13.04 29.57 -7.48
CA ASP A 50 -12.22 28.37 -7.54
C ASP A 50 -12.20 27.66 -6.20
N ALA A 51 -12.14 26.33 -6.23
CA ALA A 51 -12.12 25.48 -5.04
C ALA A 51 -10.95 24.50 -5.12
N GLU A 52 -10.07 24.56 -4.13
CA GLU A 52 -8.90 23.71 -4.00
C GLU A 52 -9.31 22.28 -3.61
N GLY A 53 -8.98 21.31 -4.45
CA GLY A 53 -9.36 19.91 -4.24
C GLY A 53 -8.67 19.25 -3.04
N SER A 54 -7.49 19.76 -2.65
CA SER A 54 -6.68 19.18 -1.59
C SER A 54 -7.13 19.57 -0.17
N ASP A 55 -7.61 20.80 0.03
CA ASP A 55 -8.01 21.31 1.36
C ASP A 55 -9.41 21.95 1.41
N GLY A 56 -10.12 21.98 0.26
CA GLY A 56 -11.44 22.57 0.14
C GLY A 56 -11.48 24.09 0.24
N SER A 57 -10.33 24.78 0.25
CA SER A 57 -10.28 26.24 0.29
C SER A 57 -10.89 26.87 -0.96
N VAL A 58 -11.54 28.02 -0.80
CA VAL A 58 -12.22 28.74 -1.88
C VAL A 58 -11.56 30.09 -2.09
N SER A 59 -11.20 30.40 -3.34
CA SER A 59 -10.69 31.71 -3.75
C SER A 59 -11.59 32.33 -4.82
N PHE A 60 -11.53 33.66 -4.90
CA PHE A 60 -12.25 34.44 -5.90
C PHE A 60 -11.27 35.27 -6.72
N ASP A 61 -11.52 35.37 -8.02
CA ASP A 61 -10.84 36.29 -8.93
C ASP A 61 -11.88 37.22 -9.55
N VAL A 62 -11.54 38.50 -9.69
CA VAL A 62 -12.36 39.47 -10.44
C VAL A 62 -11.78 39.62 -11.85
N LEU A 63 -12.59 39.32 -12.85
CA LEU A 63 -12.27 39.53 -14.26
C LEU A 63 -12.80 40.87 -14.72
N LEU A 64 -11.94 41.66 -15.36
CA LEU A 64 -12.23 42.98 -15.92
C LEU A 64 -11.90 42.97 -17.40
N ARG A 65 -12.84 43.35 -18.25
CA ARG A 65 -12.66 43.40 -19.70
C ARG A 65 -12.13 44.77 -20.13
N GLU A 66 -11.15 44.75 -21.04
CA GLU A 66 -10.68 45.92 -21.77
C GLU A 66 -10.55 45.59 -23.27
N PRO A 67 -10.44 46.57 -24.18
CA PRO A 67 -10.42 46.29 -25.63
C PRO A 67 -9.30 45.34 -26.08
N ALA A 68 -8.17 45.34 -25.37
CA ALA A 68 -7.02 44.50 -25.66
C ALA A 68 -7.07 43.11 -25.01
N GLY A 69 -8.04 42.82 -24.14
CA GLY A 69 -8.15 41.53 -23.46
C GLY A 69 -8.91 41.55 -22.13
N THR A 70 -8.57 40.62 -21.25
CA THR A 70 -9.16 40.50 -19.92
C THR A 70 -8.06 40.60 -18.87
N VAL A 71 -8.24 41.49 -17.89
CA VAL A 71 -7.40 41.61 -16.71
C VAL A 71 -8.03 40.77 -15.60
N SER A 72 -7.26 39.86 -15.00
CA SER A 72 -7.65 39.14 -13.79
C SER A 72 -7.01 39.80 -12.57
N VAL A 73 -7.82 40.11 -11.57
CA VAL A 73 -7.38 40.60 -10.26
C VAL A 73 -7.60 39.50 -9.24
N ALA A 74 -6.51 39.01 -8.66
CA ALA A 74 -6.51 37.90 -7.70
C ALA A 74 -5.74 38.30 -6.44
N TYR A 75 -6.15 37.75 -5.29
CA TYR A 75 -5.43 37.86 -4.03
C TYR A 75 -5.34 36.49 -3.35
N SER A 76 -4.19 36.21 -2.75
CA SER A 76 -4.00 34.98 -1.98
C SER A 76 -3.20 35.30 -0.70
N PRO A 77 -3.72 34.93 0.49
CA PRO A 77 -2.98 35.10 1.73
C PRO A 77 -1.82 34.11 1.76
N ALA A 78 -0.65 34.50 2.27
CA ALA A 78 0.44 33.54 2.45
C ALA A 78 -0.01 32.40 3.40
N PRO A 79 0.26 31.11 3.07
CA PRO A 79 1.10 30.60 1.99
C PRO A 79 0.36 30.20 0.69
N ALA A 80 -0.90 30.61 0.49
CA ALA A 80 -1.70 30.29 -0.68
C ALA A 80 -1.20 30.99 -1.96
N LEU A 81 -1.43 30.34 -3.11
CA LEU A 81 -1.08 30.86 -4.44
C LEU A 81 -2.33 31.35 -5.19
N PRO A 82 -2.23 32.37 -6.05
CA PRO A 82 -3.32 32.77 -6.94
C PRO A 82 -3.60 31.70 -8.00
N TRP A 83 -4.84 31.59 -8.48
CA TRP A 83 -5.30 30.54 -9.40
C TRP A 83 -4.37 30.30 -10.60
N PRO A 84 -3.86 31.31 -11.33
CA PRO A 84 -2.95 31.06 -12.46
C PRO A 84 -1.69 30.27 -12.10
N LEU A 85 -1.32 30.22 -10.81
CA LEU A 85 -0.18 29.48 -10.28
C LEU A 85 -0.57 28.17 -9.58
N ARG A 86 -1.85 27.84 -9.44
CA ARG A 86 -2.31 26.59 -8.80
C ARG A 86 -2.24 25.37 -9.73
N GLY A 87 -2.11 25.57 -11.04
CA GLY A 87 -1.74 24.53 -12.01
C GLY A 87 -0.24 24.49 -12.35
N ALA A 88 0.53 25.45 -11.85
CA ALA A 88 1.99 25.39 -11.85
C ALA A 88 2.40 24.60 -10.61
N ILE A 89 2.77 23.34 -10.80
CA ILE A 89 3.22 22.41 -9.75
C ILE A 89 4.10 23.17 -8.74
N ARG A 90 3.76 23.14 -7.45
CA ARG A 90 4.53 23.89 -6.44
C ARG A 90 5.97 23.40 -6.47
N HIS A 91 6.96 24.30 -6.37
CA HIS A 91 8.35 23.85 -6.23
C HIS A 91 8.54 22.96 -4.98
N SER A 92 7.76 23.21 -3.92
CA SER A 92 7.69 22.35 -2.73
C SER A 92 6.98 21.00 -2.94
N GLU A 93 6.16 20.84 -3.98
CA GLU A 93 5.58 19.52 -4.36
C GLU A 93 6.62 18.64 -5.04
N HIS A 94 7.74 19.21 -5.51
CA HIS A 94 8.91 18.45 -5.88
C HIS A 94 9.83 18.16 -4.70
N HIS A 95 9.55 18.63 -3.48
CA HIS A 95 10.38 18.38 -2.30
C HIS A 95 9.76 17.24 -1.48
N LEU A 96 10.46 16.11 -1.36
CA LEU A 96 10.00 14.99 -0.55
C LEU A 96 10.34 15.20 0.93
N ALA A 97 11.59 15.58 1.22
CA ALA A 97 12.08 15.68 2.59
C ALA A 97 13.22 16.70 2.67
N ARG A 98 13.49 17.21 3.87
CA ARG A 98 14.68 18.04 4.14
C ARG A 98 15.53 17.35 5.19
N VAL A 99 16.78 17.05 4.84
CA VAL A 99 17.78 16.42 5.72
C VAL A 99 18.89 17.44 5.97
N GLY A 100 18.85 18.09 7.12
CA GLY A 100 19.72 19.23 7.43
C GLY A 100 19.46 20.41 6.49
N THR A 101 20.47 20.78 5.69
CA THR A 101 20.41 21.84 4.69
C THR A 101 20.05 21.34 3.29
N ARG A 102 20.00 20.02 3.07
CA ARG A 102 19.68 19.44 1.76
C ARG A 102 18.19 19.16 1.66
N THR A 103 17.60 19.59 0.55
CA THR A 103 16.25 19.21 0.15
C THR A 103 16.36 17.99 -0.78
N LEU A 104 15.66 16.92 -0.42
CA LEU A 104 15.46 15.75 -1.27
C LEU A 104 14.26 15.99 -2.16
N LEU A 105 14.44 15.81 -3.47
CA LEU A 105 13.36 15.98 -4.43
C LEU A 105 12.56 14.68 -4.63
N VAL A 106 11.29 14.79 -4.99
CA VAL A 106 10.43 13.64 -5.36
C VAL A 106 11.05 12.85 -6.51
N GLY A 107 11.65 13.51 -7.51
CA GLY A 107 12.36 12.82 -8.60
C GLY A 107 13.61 12.06 -8.13
N GLU A 108 14.37 12.62 -7.17
CA GLU A 108 15.51 11.92 -6.55
C GLU A 108 15.02 10.72 -5.73
N ALA A 109 13.90 10.86 -5.03
CA ALA A 109 13.31 9.76 -4.28
C ALA A 109 12.75 8.65 -5.19
N LEU A 110 12.09 9.00 -6.29
CA LEU A 110 11.64 8.02 -7.29
C LEU A 110 12.83 7.31 -7.94
N THR A 111 13.96 8.01 -8.16
CA THR A 111 15.22 7.38 -8.59
C THR A 111 15.77 6.46 -7.51
N ALA A 112 15.69 6.85 -6.24
CA ALA A 112 16.06 6.00 -5.12
C ALA A 112 15.12 4.81 -4.96
N LEU A 113 13.88 4.85 -5.48
CA LEU A 113 12.95 3.73 -5.52
C LEU A 113 13.20 2.79 -6.71
N ASP A 114 14.18 3.07 -7.59
CA ASP A 114 14.55 2.17 -8.70
C ASP A 114 15.00 0.79 -8.20
N PHE A 115 15.52 0.68 -6.96
CA PHE A 115 15.85 -0.64 -6.38
C PHE A 115 14.62 -1.55 -6.24
N LEU A 116 13.43 -0.96 -6.06
CA LEU A 116 12.18 -1.72 -5.97
C LEU A 116 11.89 -2.48 -7.25
N TRP A 117 12.47 -2.09 -8.39
CA TRP A 117 12.32 -2.81 -9.64
C TRP A 117 13.09 -4.14 -9.68
N TYR A 118 14.24 -4.20 -9.03
CA TYR A 118 15.02 -5.45 -8.95
C TYR A 118 14.44 -6.43 -7.93
N ASP A 119 13.50 -5.97 -7.11
CA ASP A 119 12.77 -6.78 -6.15
C ASP A 119 11.35 -7.05 -6.68
N HIS A 120 11.24 -8.12 -7.48
CA HIS A 120 9.97 -8.57 -8.04
C HIS A 120 8.90 -8.83 -6.99
N ASP A 121 9.30 -9.23 -5.77
CA ASP A 121 8.34 -9.51 -4.69
C ASP A 121 7.70 -8.22 -4.18
N VAL A 122 8.46 -7.12 -4.08
CA VAL A 122 7.88 -5.85 -3.65
C VAL A 122 6.93 -5.28 -4.71
N LEU A 123 7.28 -5.37 -5.99
CA LEU A 123 6.35 -4.98 -7.07
C LEU A 123 5.08 -5.80 -7.05
N ALA A 124 5.19 -7.13 -6.92
CA ALA A 124 4.03 -8.01 -6.86
C ALA A 124 3.11 -7.63 -5.69
N ARG A 125 3.67 -7.30 -4.52
CA ARG A 125 2.89 -6.87 -3.34
C ARG A 125 2.19 -5.53 -3.53
N LEU A 126 2.79 -4.59 -4.26
CA LEU A 126 2.14 -3.33 -4.60
C LEU A 126 0.93 -3.56 -5.51
N VAL A 127 1.11 -4.39 -6.54
CA VAL A 127 0.01 -4.77 -7.44
C VAL A 127 -1.09 -5.51 -6.66
N ASP A 128 -0.71 -6.44 -5.77
CA ASP A 128 -1.65 -7.18 -4.92
C ASP A 128 -2.51 -6.25 -4.08
N THR A 129 -1.90 -5.21 -3.51
CA THR A 129 -2.63 -4.20 -2.73
C THR A 129 -3.70 -3.51 -3.58
N GLY A 130 -3.37 -3.15 -4.83
CA GLY A 130 -4.32 -2.56 -5.77
C GLY A 130 -5.42 -3.53 -6.21
N VAL A 131 -5.07 -4.78 -6.50
CA VAL A 131 -6.04 -5.83 -6.88
C VAL A 131 -7.02 -6.11 -5.73
N LEU A 132 -6.53 -6.19 -4.49
CA LEU A 132 -7.37 -6.40 -3.31
C LEU A 132 -8.30 -5.21 -3.07
N ALA A 133 -7.79 -3.98 -3.20
CA ALA A 133 -8.63 -2.78 -3.07
C ALA A 133 -9.74 -2.76 -4.12
N ALA A 134 -9.41 -3.00 -5.40
CA ALA A 134 -10.40 -3.04 -6.48
C ALA A 134 -11.47 -4.13 -6.27
N GLU A 135 -11.06 -5.33 -5.82
CA GLU A 135 -12.01 -6.41 -5.52
C GLU A 135 -12.94 -6.06 -4.35
N LEU A 136 -12.42 -5.39 -3.31
CA LEU A 136 -13.20 -4.93 -2.17
C LEU A 136 -14.14 -3.77 -2.52
N GLU A 137 -13.78 -2.92 -3.49
CA GLU A 137 -14.69 -1.89 -4.01
C GLU A 137 -15.85 -2.49 -4.81
N LEU A 138 -15.56 -3.49 -5.65
CA LEU A 138 -16.58 -4.19 -6.45
C LEU A 138 -17.48 -5.08 -5.60
N HIS A 139 -16.92 -5.68 -4.56
CA HIS A 139 -17.60 -6.59 -3.65
C HIS A 139 -17.36 -6.21 -2.20
N PRO A 140 -17.99 -5.10 -1.73
CA PRO A 140 -17.81 -4.59 -0.39
C PRO A 140 -18.11 -5.63 0.68
N VAL A 141 -17.34 -5.55 1.76
CA VAL A 141 -17.49 -6.41 2.92
C VAL A 141 -17.90 -5.53 4.09
N GLU A 142 -19.09 -5.80 4.63
CA GLU A 142 -19.60 -5.12 5.82
C GLU A 142 -18.80 -5.54 7.05
N VAL A 143 -18.01 -4.64 7.63
CA VAL A 143 -17.25 -4.88 8.86
C VAL A 143 -18.03 -4.32 10.04
N THR A 144 -18.34 -5.16 11.03
CA THR A 144 -19.03 -4.69 12.24
C THR A 144 -18.06 -4.01 13.21
N ASP A 145 -18.57 -3.10 14.04
CA ASP A 145 -17.75 -2.43 15.07
C ASP A 145 -17.05 -3.41 16.02
N ALA A 146 -17.72 -4.52 16.35
CA ALA A 146 -17.16 -5.56 17.21
C ALA A 146 -15.95 -6.25 16.56
N GLU A 147 -16.01 -6.51 15.25
CA GLU A 147 -14.89 -7.10 14.50
C GLU A 147 -13.75 -6.12 14.31
N LEU A 148 -14.07 -4.85 14.03
CA LEU A 148 -13.08 -3.79 13.93
C LEU A 148 -12.31 -3.65 15.24
N GLN A 149 -13.01 -3.66 16.38
CA GLN A 149 -12.38 -3.59 17.70
C GLN A 149 -11.50 -4.82 17.98
N ALA A 150 -12.00 -6.03 17.71
CA ALA A 150 -11.23 -7.26 17.90
C ALA A 150 -9.95 -7.28 17.05
N ALA A 151 -10.05 -6.84 15.80
CA ALA A 151 -8.93 -6.72 14.88
C ALA A 151 -7.93 -5.63 15.31
N ALA A 152 -8.42 -4.48 15.79
CA ALA A 152 -7.57 -3.42 16.33
C ALA A 152 -6.77 -3.93 17.53
N ASP A 153 -7.39 -4.70 18.43
CA ASP A 153 -6.71 -5.27 19.59
C ASP A 153 -5.71 -6.36 19.20
N ALA A 154 -6.02 -7.19 18.20
CA ALA A 154 -5.07 -8.15 17.64
C ALA A 154 -3.87 -7.44 16.99
N TYR A 155 -4.11 -6.38 16.23
CA TYR A 155 -3.07 -5.56 15.61
C TYR A 155 -2.16 -4.92 16.67
N ARG A 156 -2.76 -4.33 17.71
CA ARG A 156 -2.02 -3.77 18.86
C ARG A 156 -1.16 -4.82 19.55
N ARG A 157 -1.70 -6.01 19.83
CA ARG A 157 -0.93 -7.12 20.43
C ARG A 157 0.25 -7.53 19.55
N ALA A 158 0.03 -7.71 18.25
CA ALA A 158 1.09 -8.10 17.31
C ALA A 158 2.21 -7.06 17.19
N LYS A 159 1.90 -5.78 17.41
CA LYS A 159 2.87 -4.67 17.36
C LYS A 159 3.41 -4.24 18.74
N GLY A 160 3.01 -4.92 19.82
CA GLY A 160 3.39 -4.54 21.18
C GLY A 160 2.79 -3.21 21.67
N LEU A 161 1.71 -2.73 21.05
CA LEU A 161 1.03 -1.48 21.37
C LEU A 161 0.00 -1.71 22.49
N LEU A 162 0.45 -2.21 23.63
CA LEU A 162 -0.41 -2.73 24.70
C LEU A 162 -1.09 -1.65 25.55
N ASP A 163 -0.73 -0.39 25.35
CA ASP A 163 -1.31 0.75 26.05
C ASP A 163 -1.66 1.92 25.09
N PRO A 164 -2.57 2.82 25.50
CA PRO A 164 -2.99 3.94 24.66
C PRO A 164 -1.86 4.90 24.30
N ALA A 165 -0.89 5.13 25.19
CA ALA A 165 0.22 6.06 24.94
C ALA A 165 1.20 5.50 23.90
N SER A 166 1.48 4.21 23.94
CA SER A 166 2.27 3.51 22.92
C SER A 166 1.58 3.52 21.57
N THR A 167 0.26 3.33 21.52
CA THR A 167 -0.51 3.45 20.28
C THR A 167 -0.46 4.88 19.72
N ALA A 168 -0.71 5.90 20.55
CA ALA A 168 -0.68 7.31 20.13
C ALA A 168 0.70 7.73 19.60
N ARG A 169 1.77 7.29 20.26
CA ARG A 169 3.15 7.52 19.80
C ARG A 169 3.45 6.83 18.48
N TRP A 170 3.03 5.57 18.32
CA TRP A 170 3.21 4.83 17.07
C TRP A 170 2.51 5.49 15.88
N LEU A 171 1.31 6.05 16.12
CA LEU A 171 0.56 6.83 15.15
C LEU A 171 1.28 8.14 14.80
N ALA A 172 1.70 8.90 15.80
CA ALA A 172 2.42 10.16 15.61
C ALA A 172 3.75 9.98 14.86
N GLU A 173 4.53 8.95 15.19
CA GLU A 173 5.78 8.60 14.50
C GLU A 173 5.57 8.27 13.02
N ARG A 174 4.37 7.84 12.63
CA ARG A 174 4.00 7.46 11.26
C ARG A 174 3.15 8.52 10.56
N GLY A 175 2.87 9.64 11.23
CA GLY A 175 1.98 10.67 10.71
C GLY A 175 0.54 10.20 10.50
N LEU A 176 0.12 9.14 11.19
CA LEU A 176 -1.21 8.56 11.05
C LEU A 176 -2.18 9.16 12.07
N SER A 177 -3.40 9.44 11.62
CA SER A 177 -4.52 9.79 12.48
C SER A 177 -5.15 8.53 13.12
N ALA A 178 -6.02 8.73 14.11
CA ALA A 178 -6.84 7.64 14.64
C ALA A 178 -7.83 7.09 13.59
N GLY A 179 -8.28 7.93 12.65
CA GLY A 179 -9.08 7.52 11.50
C GLY A 179 -8.30 6.61 10.57
N ASP A 180 -7.07 7.00 10.21
CA ASP A 180 -6.19 6.21 9.33
C ASP A 180 -5.89 4.84 9.94
N PHE A 181 -5.76 4.78 11.28
CA PHE A 181 -5.63 3.51 11.98
C PHE A 181 -6.88 2.66 11.87
N ALA A 182 -8.07 3.24 12.07
CA ALA A 182 -9.33 2.53 11.91
C ALA A 182 -9.49 2.00 10.48
N ASP A 183 -9.16 2.80 9.46
CA ASP A 183 -9.20 2.40 8.06
C ASP A 183 -8.22 1.25 7.76
N LEU A 184 -7.00 1.31 8.31
CA LEU A 184 -6.00 0.24 8.16
C LEU A 184 -6.48 -1.08 8.78
N VAL A 185 -7.11 -1.01 9.96
CA VAL A 185 -7.67 -2.18 10.63
C VAL A 185 -8.89 -2.71 9.85
N ALA A 186 -9.79 -1.83 9.41
CA ALA A 186 -10.96 -2.20 8.61
C ALA A 186 -10.54 -2.91 7.31
N HIS A 187 -9.54 -2.37 6.62
CA HIS A 187 -8.95 -3.00 5.44
C HIS A 187 -8.40 -4.40 5.75
N THR A 188 -7.72 -4.58 6.88
CA THR A 188 -7.21 -5.90 7.31
C THR A 188 -8.34 -6.92 7.50
N VAL A 189 -9.45 -6.52 8.13
CA VAL A 189 -10.64 -7.38 8.31
C VAL A 189 -11.30 -7.70 6.98
N ALA A 190 -11.45 -6.70 6.11
CA ALA A 190 -12.05 -6.87 4.80
C ALA A 190 -11.25 -7.87 3.94
N VAL A 191 -9.91 -7.78 3.95
CA VAL A 191 -9.03 -8.73 3.25
C VAL A 191 -9.13 -10.13 3.85
N ALA A 192 -9.21 -10.27 5.17
CA ALA A 192 -9.38 -11.58 5.81
C ALA A 192 -10.69 -12.26 5.39
N ARG A 193 -11.81 -11.53 5.41
CA ARG A 193 -13.11 -12.04 4.95
C ARG A 193 -13.14 -12.32 3.44
N LEU A 194 -12.46 -11.50 2.64
CA LEU A 194 -12.28 -11.78 1.21
C LEU A 194 -11.55 -13.13 1.02
N ARG A 195 -10.48 -13.36 1.78
CA ARG A 195 -9.76 -14.65 1.76
C ARG A 195 -10.67 -15.80 2.13
N GLU A 196 -11.42 -15.70 3.23
CA GLU A 196 -12.39 -16.73 3.64
C GLU A 196 -13.40 -17.03 2.52
N ARG A 197 -13.94 -16.00 1.87
CA ARG A 197 -14.88 -16.14 0.74
C ARG A 197 -14.25 -16.80 -0.48
N VAL A 198 -13.02 -16.43 -0.83
CA VAL A 198 -12.29 -17.02 -1.97
C VAL A 198 -11.96 -18.49 -1.71
N VAL A 199 -11.51 -18.78 -0.49
CA VAL A 199 -11.05 -20.11 -0.09
C VAL A 199 -12.22 -21.06 0.10
N GLY A 200 -13.28 -20.62 0.78
CA GLY A 200 -14.45 -21.40 1.26
C GLY A 200 -14.69 -22.73 0.54
N ASP A 201 -15.56 -22.74 -0.46
CA ASP A 201 -15.95 -23.97 -1.16
C ASP A 201 -14.87 -24.51 -2.10
N ARG A 202 -13.84 -23.71 -2.42
CA ARG A 202 -12.75 -24.12 -3.32
C ARG A 202 -11.76 -25.05 -2.62
N LEU A 203 -11.61 -24.92 -1.31
CA LEU A 203 -10.57 -25.58 -0.53
C LEU A 203 -10.52 -27.10 -0.73
N PRO A 204 -11.61 -27.88 -0.62
CA PRO A 204 -11.54 -29.33 -0.73
C PRO A 204 -11.15 -29.80 -2.15
N ALA A 205 -11.75 -29.20 -3.18
CA ALA A 205 -11.49 -29.55 -4.57
C ALA A 205 -10.09 -29.11 -5.04
N TRP A 206 -9.57 -28.01 -4.49
CA TRP A 206 -8.22 -27.56 -4.74
C TRP A 206 -7.18 -28.46 -4.05
N PHE A 207 -7.40 -28.79 -2.77
CA PHE A 207 -6.53 -29.69 -2.02
C PHE A 207 -6.44 -31.07 -2.65
N ALA A 208 -7.56 -31.63 -3.12
CA ALA A 208 -7.56 -32.93 -3.78
C ALA A 208 -6.67 -32.97 -5.04
N ARG A 209 -6.53 -31.84 -5.75
CA ARG A 209 -5.68 -31.71 -6.96
C ARG A 209 -4.21 -31.48 -6.64
N HIS A 210 -3.90 -30.83 -5.52
CA HIS A 210 -2.54 -30.44 -5.12
C HIS A 210 -2.02 -31.20 -3.90
N ARG A 211 -2.66 -32.32 -3.54
CA ARG A 211 -2.42 -33.01 -2.26
C ARG A 211 -0.94 -33.32 -2.01
N SER A 212 -0.22 -33.75 -3.03
CA SER A 212 1.20 -34.11 -2.96
C SER A 212 2.11 -32.94 -2.55
N ASP A 213 1.70 -31.70 -2.83
CA ASP A 213 2.48 -30.51 -2.48
C ASP A 213 2.47 -30.23 -0.97
N PHE A 214 1.56 -30.89 -0.26
CA PHE A 214 1.36 -30.77 1.19
C PHE A 214 1.68 -32.06 1.94
N ASP A 215 2.32 -33.04 1.29
CA ASP A 215 2.73 -34.27 1.98
C ASP A 215 3.60 -33.95 3.20
N THR A 216 3.43 -34.73 4.27
CA THR A 216 4.29 -34.60 5.45
C THR A 216 5.62 -35.27 5.16
N LEU A 217 6.69 -34.49 5.19
CA LEU A 217 8.06 -34.95 5.08
C LEU A 217 8.57 -35.39 6.44
N VAL A 218 9.09 -36.61 6.52
CA VAL A 218 9.90 -37.07 7.64
C VAL A 218 11.36 -36.86 7.26
N VAL A 219 12.04 -35.97 7.98
CA VAL A 219 13.39 -35.50 7.64
C VAL A 219 14.35 -35.90 8.74
N ALA A 220 15.35 -36.72 8.39
CA ALA A 220 16.46 -37.07 9.25
C ALA A 220 17.61 -36.08 9.00
N TRP A 221 18.24 -35.57 10.06
CA TRP A 221 19.31 -34.59 9.94
C TRP A 221 20.43 -34.81 10.95
N ALA A 222 21.63 -34.37 10.60
CA ALA A 222 22.80 -34.34 11.49
C ALA A 222 23.72 -33.17 11.13
N ALA A 223 24.35 -32.57 12.15
CA ALA A 223 25.25 -31.42 11.99
C ALA A 223 26.65 -31.84 11.50
N ASP A 224 27.18 -32.94 12.04
CA ASP A 224 28.61 -33.29 11.88
C ASP A 224 28.90 -34.19 10.68
N ALA A 225 27.90 -34.93 10.19
CA ALA A 225 28.06 -35.85 9.07
C ALA A 225 26.75 -36.00 8.30
N PRO A 226 26.79 -36.12 6.96
CA PRO A 226 25.60 -36.35 6.16
C PRO A 226 24.99 -37.70 6.52
N PRO A 227 23.68 -37.76 6.85
CA PRO A 227 22.98 -39.03 6.93
C PRO A 227 23.04 -39.74 5.57
N PRO A 228 23.12 -41.08 5.52
CA PRO A 228 23.01 -41.82 4.26
C PRO A 228 21.64 -41.62 3.60
N SER A 229 21.55 -41.84 2.29
CA SER A 229 20.30 -41.67 1.54
C SER A 229 19.23 -42.71 1.88
N GLU A 230 19.64 -43.90 2.29
CA GLU A 230 18.72 -45.00 2.62
C GLU A 230 17.99 -44.74 3.95
N PRO A 231 16.64 -44.76 3.99
CA PRO A 231 15.85 -44.36 5.16
C PRO A 231 16.24 -45.06 6.47
N GLU A 232 16.36 -46.39 6.47
CA GLU A 232 16.71 -47.15 7.68
C GLU A 232 18.13 -46.82 8.17
N ALA A 233 19.07 -46.69 7.24
CA ALA A 233 20.45 -46.32 7.55
C ALA A 233 20.54 -44.87 8.07
N ALA A 234 19.72 -43.97 7.54
CA ALA A 234 19.65 -42.57 7.96
C ALA A 234 19.16 -42.47 9.41
N LEU A 235 18.07 -43.16 9.73
CA LEU A 235 17.51 -43.21 11.08
C LEU A 235 18.49 -43.85 12.07
N ALA A 236 19.17 -44.94 11.66
CA ALA A 236 20.20 -45.57 12.48
C ALA A 236 21.40 -44.64 12.74
N ALA A 237 21.86 -43.91 11.72
CA ALA A 237 22.95 -42.94 11.83
C ALA A 237 22.58 -41.77 12.75
N VAL A 238 21.37 -41.21 12.61
CA VAL A 238 20.85 -40.17 13.51
C VAL A 238 20.79 -40.68 14.95
N ALA A 239 20.24 -41.88 15.19
CA ALA A 239 20.18 -42.45 16.52
C ALA A 239 21.58 -42.66 17.12
N GLY A 240 22.55 -43.09 16.31
CA GLY A 240 23.96 -43.19 16.71
C GLY A 240 24.58 -41.83 17.07
N ALA A 241 24.29 -40.78 16.28
CA ALA A 241 24.76 -39.43 16.54
C ALA A 241 24.18 -38.85 17.85
N VAL A 242 22.88 -38.99 18.08
CA VAL A 242 22.23 -38.55 19.32
C VAL A 242 22.81 -39.25 20.54
N ARG A 243 23.01 -40.59 20.48
CA ARG A 243 23.63 -41.34 21.59
C ARG A 243 25.07 -40.89 21.88
N ALA A 244 25.78 -40.42 20.86
CA ALA A 244 27.13 -39.86 21.00
C ALA A 244 27.12 -38.38 21.46
N GLY A 245 25.95 -37.80 21.78
CA GLY A 245 25.83 -36.41 22.22
C GLY A 245 26.00 -35.39 21.09
N ARG A 246 25.88 -35.80 19.82
CA ARG A 246 25.98 -34.91 18.65
C ARG A 246 24.62 -34.33 18.27
N ALA A 247 24.64 -33.16 17.65
CA ALA A 247 23.43 -32.50 17.14
C ALA A 247 22.89 -33.27 15.92
N ALA A 248 21.83 -34.03 16.15
CA ALA A 248 21.11 -34.78 15.14
C ALA A 248 19.66 -35.00 15.59
N GLY A 249 18.76 -35.29 14.64
CA GLY A 249 17.37 -35.54 14.96
C GLY A 249 16.52 -35.94 13.77
N VAL A 250 15.23 -36.11 14.06
CA VAL A 250 14.18 -36.29 13.06
C VAL A 250 13.16 -35.18 13.27
N LEU A 251 12.74 -34.53 12.19
CA LEU A 251 11.66 -33.56 12.21
C LEU A 251 10.57 -33.98 11.22
N ARG A 252 9.36 -33.52 11.48
CA ARG A 252 8.20 -33.68 10.60
C ARG A 252 7.76 -32.30 10.16
N THR A 253 7.60 -32.11 8.86
CA THR A 253 7.21 -30.82 8.29
C THR A 253 6.36 -31.02 7.04
N VAL A 254 5.39 -30.14 6.82
CA VAL A 254 4.61 -30.14 5.57
C VAL A 254 5.52 -29.70 4.43
N ALA A 255 5.48 -30.39 3.29
CA ALA A 255 6.33 -30.11 2.13
C ALA A 255 6.28 -28.65 1.68
N ALA A 256 5.08 -28.04 1.63
CA ALA A 256 4.88 -26.63 1.33
C ALA A 256 5.52 -25.63 2.32
N ALA A 257 5.88 -26.07 3.53
CA ALA A 257 6.55 -25.26 4.55
C ALA A 257 8.05 -25.59 4.70
N ALA A 258 8.53 -26.65 4.04
CA ALA A 258 9.93 -27.03 4.05
C ALA A 258 10.77 -26.07 3.20
N ALA A 259 12.06 -25.98 3.52
CA ALA A 259 13.01 -25.29 2.66
C ALA A 259 13.04 -25.95 1.26
N PRO A 260 13.12 -25.18 0.15
CA PRO A 260 13.03 -25.73 -1.20
C PRO A 260 14.02 -26.87 -1.46
N GLU A 261 15.25 -26.73 -0.95
CA GLU A 261 16.28 -27.75 -1.10
C GLU A 261 15.94 -29.07 -0.40
N VAL A 262 15.22 -29.03 0.72
CA VAL A 262 14.76 -30.23 1.44
C VAL A 262 13.53 -30.83 0.76
N ARG A 263 12.60 -29.97 0.30
CA ARG A 263 11.36 -30.38 -0.36
C ARG A 263 11.64 -31.17 -1.63
N ASP A 264 12.63 -30.73 -2.41
CA ASP A 264 12.93 -31.26 -3.74
C ASP A 264 14.11 -32.29 -3.71
N ALA A 265 14.61 -32.62 -2.51
CA ALA A 265 15.74 -33.51 -2.31
C ALA A 265 15.44 -34.97 -2.72
N THR A 266 16.40 -35.58 -3.42
CA THR A 266 16.48 -37.03 -3.68
C THR A 266 17.61 -37.72 -2.90
N GLY A 267 18.33 -36.96 -2.09
CA GLY A 267 19.45 -37.40 -1.26
C GLY A 267 19.81 -36.37 -0.20
N PRO A 268 20.95 -36.51 0.49
CA PRO A 268 21.34 -35.59 1.55
C PRO A 268 21.63 -34.19 1.01
N VAL A 269 21.03 -33.17 1.62
CA VAL A 269 21.17 -31.76 1.25
C VAL A 269 21.57 -30.89 2.45
N PRO A 270 22.42 -29.87 2.26
CA PRO A 270 22.69 -28.89 3.30
C PRO A 270 21.45 -28.01 3.53
N THR A 271 21.10 -27.74 4.78
CA THR A 271 20.00 -26.85 5.14
C THR A 271 20.20 -26.30 6.57
N VAL A 272 19.23 -25.58 7.10
CA VAL A 272 19.27 -25.02 8.45
C VAL A 272 18.07 -25.51 9.27
N VAL A 273 18.34 -26.10 10.44
CA VAL A 273 17.32 -26.50 11.40
C VAL A 273 17.52 -25.71 12.68
N ALA A 274 16.49 -24.94 13.08
CA ALA A 274 16.52 -24.09 14.28
C ALA A 274 17.79 -23.19 14.38
N GLY A 275 18.20 -22.60 13.25
CA GLY A 275 19.39 -21.74 13.18
C GLY A 275 20.74 -22.48 13.11
N THR A 276 20.74 -23.81 13.12
CA THR A 276 21.96 -24.63 13.03
C THR A 276 22.11 -25.19 11.61
N PRO A 277 23.27 -24.99 10.95
CA PRO A 277 23.58 -25.65 9.68
C PRO A 277 23.67 -27.17 9.86
N VAL A 278 22.95 -27.93 9.04
CA VAL A 278 22.88 -29.39 9.10
C VAL A 278 22.86 -29.99 7.70
N THR A 279 23.12 -31.29 7.60
CA THR A 279 22.75 -32.06 6.41
C THR A 279 21.49 -32.87 6.71
N ALA A 280 20.51 -32.77 5.82
CA ALA A 280 19.19 -33.39 5.97
C ALA A 280 18.88 -34.32 4.81
N VAL A 281 18.12 -35.38 5.07
CA VAL A 281 17.58 -36.29 4.05
C VAL A 281 16.11 -36.60 4.35
N VAL A 282 15.28 -36.62 3.30
CA VAL A 282 13.88 -37.04 3.40
C VAL A 282 13.84 -38.57 3.45
N VAL A 283 13.40 -39.13 4.57
CA VAL A 283 13.34 -40.58 4.78
C VAL A 283 11.96 -41.17 4.55
N ALA A 284 10.91 -40.36 4.60
CA ALA A 284 9.55 -40.76 4.23
C ALA A 284 8.72 -39.55 3.79
N ARG A 285 7.70 -39.84 2.97
CA ARG A 285 6.64 -38.90 2.58
C ARG A 285 5.30 -39.54 2.94
N GLU A 286 4.53 -38.85 3.75
CA GLU A 286 3.23 -39.32 4.19
C GLU A 286 2.14 -38.48 3.52
N PRO A 287 1.10 -39.12 2.93
CA PRO A 287 0.05 -38.40 2.22
C PRO A 287 -0.59 -37.33 3.09
N ALA A 288 -0.71 -36.11 2.55
CA ALA A 288 -1.32 -35.00 3.28
C ALA A 288 -2.77 -35.29 3.70
N GLU A 289 -3.17 -34.80 4.87
CA GLU A 289 -4.57 -34.71 5.30
C GLU A 289 -4.92 -33.25 5.59
N LEU A 290 -6.19 -32.88 5.47
CA LEU A 290 -6.64 -31.50 5.68
C LEU A 290 -6.83 -31.21 7.19
N ASP A 291 -5.75 -31.40 7.94
CA ASP A 291 -5.67 -31.18 9.39
C ASP A 291 -5.33 -29.72 9.74
N ASP A 292 -5.24 -29.42 11.04
CA ASP A 292 -4.98 -28.07 11.55
C ASP A 292 -3.60 -27.51 11.13
N ALA A 293 -2.63 -28.38 10.86
CA ALA A 293 -1.29 -27.97 10.42
C ALA A 293 -1.25 -27.66 8.91
N THR A 294 -1.97 -28.45 8.11
CA THR A 294 -1.98 -28.38 6.65
C THR A 294 -2.95 -27.32 6.14
N ARG A 295 -4.14 -27.21 6.76
CA ARG A 295 -5.20 -26.30 6.33
C ARG A 295 -4.71 -24.87 6.11
N PRO A 296 -4.02 -24.18 7.04
CA PRO A 296 -3.59 -22.80 6.82
C PRO A 296 -2.64 -22.62 5.62
N LEU A 297 -1.83 -23.64 5.33
CA LEU A 297 -0.91 -23.63 4.18
C LEU A 297 -1.69 -23.77 2.86
N VAL A 298 -2.70 -24.63 2.83
CA VAL A 298 -3.58 -24.82 1.67
C VAL A 298 -4.43 -23.57 1.44
N GLU A 299 -5.03 -22.99 2.48
CA GLU A 299 -5.82 -21.75 2.38
C GLU A 299 -4.99 -20.59 1.81
N ARG A 300 -3.73 -20.47 2.24
CA ARG A 300 -2.78 -19.51 1.67
C ARG A 300 -2.54 -19.78 0.19
N ALA A 301 -2.23 -21.03 -0.19
CA ALA A 301 -1.94 -21.38 -1.57
C ALA A 301 -3.13 -21.14 -2.52
N VAL A 302 -4.35 -21.48 -2.08
CA VAL A 302 -5.59 -21.20 -2.83
C VAL A 302 -5.76 -19.71 -3.08
N PHE A 303 -5.51 -18.90 -2.05
CA PHE A 303 -5.63 -17.45 -2.15
C PHE A 303 -4.54 -16.85 -3.04
N ASP A 304 -3.32 -17.35 -2.96
CA ASP A 304 -2.18 -16.91 -3.77
C ASP A 304 -2.41 -17.22 -5.26
N GLU A 305 -2.96 -18.40 -5.58
CA GLU A 305 -3.37 -18.74 -6.96
C GLU A 305 -4.47 -17.80 -7.47
N TRP A 306 -5.52 -17.56 -6.67
CA TRP A 306 -6.57 -16.60 -7.03
C TRP A 306 -6.01 -15.20 -7.27
N LEU A 307 -5.07 -14.75 -6.45
CA LEU A 307 -4.44 -13.44 -6.60
C LEU A 307 -3.57 -13.37 -7.85
N ALA A 308 -2.85 -14.45 -8.19
CA ALA A 308 -2.11 -14.58 -9.43
C ALA A 308 -3.02 -14.48 -10.67
N ASP A 309 -4.17 -15.17 -10.66
CA ASP A 309 -5.16 -15.10 -11.73
C ASP A 309 -5.70 -13.67 -11.89
N ARG A 310 -6.04 -13.01 -10.78
CA ARG A 310 -6.53 -11.61 -10.79
C ARG A 310 -5.49 -10.62 -11.30
N ARG A 311 -4.21 -10.80 -10.93
CA ARG A 311 -3.10 -10.00 -11.46
C ARG A 311 -2.96 -10.19 -12.97
N ALA A 312 -3.03 -11.41 -13.46
CA ALA A 312 -2.91 -11.69 -14.90
C ALA A 312 -4.04 -11.05 -15.72
N ALA A 313 -5.26 -11.05 -15.16
CA ALA A 313 -6.45 -10.49 -15.78
C ALA A 313 -6.56 -8.95 -15.68
N THR A 314 -5.81 -8.31 -14.79
CA THR A 314 -5.84 -6.85 -14.58
C THR A 314 -4.80 -6.14 -15.45
N ASP A 315 -5.16 -5.00 -16.03
CA ASP A 315 -4.19 -4.13 -16.71
C ASP A 315 -3.45 -3.28 -15.67
N VAL A 316 -2.11 -3.29 -15.72
CA VAL A 316 -1.26 -2.64 -14.72
C VAL A 316 -0.33 -1.68 -15.46
N GLU A 317 -0.60 -0.39 -15.32
CA GLU A 317 0.25 0.69 -15.84
C GLU A 317 1.02 1.35 -14.70
N TRP A 318 2.35 1.49 -14.86
CA TRP A 318 3.19 2.21 -13.91
C TRP A 318 3.47 3.63 -14.43
N PHE A 319 3.09 4.65 -13.65
CA PHE A 319 3.13 6.06 -14.09
C PHE A 319 4.41 6.82 -13.73
N TRP A 320 5.29 6.27 -12.90
CA TRP A 320 6.56 6.91 -12.50
C TRP A 320 7.77 6.42 -13.31
N LEU A 321 7.54 5.62 -14.35
CA LEU A 321 8.57 5.00 -15.19
C LEU A 321 8.43 5.41 -16.66
N PRO A 322 9.50 5.33 -17.46
CA PRO A 322 9.41 5.48 -18.91
C PRO A 322 8.46 4.43 -19.50
N ARG A 323 7.50 4.87 -20.33
CA ARG A 323 6.46 4.02 -20.96
C ARG A 323 7.00 2.77 -21.69
N GLU A 324 8.24 2.84 -22.15
CA GLU A 324 8.92 1.73 -22.84
C GLU A 324 9.17 0.52 -21.94
N ARG A 325 9.20 0.71 -20.61
CA ARG A 325 9.41 -0.36 -19.61
C ARG A 325 8.13 -0.91 -19.02
N THR A 326 6.99 -0.28 -19.28
CA THR A 326 5.69 -0.60 -18.67
C THR A 326 4.71 -1.23 -19.67
N ALA A 327 5.01 -1.14 -20.98
CA ALA A 327 4.22 -1.81 -22.00
C ALA A 327 4.47 -3.34 -21.98
N ARG A 328 3.39 -4.13 -21.85
CA ARG A 328 3.47 -5.59 -22.08
C ARG A 328 4.07 -5.85 -23.47
N PRO A 329 5.04 -6.77 -23.62
CA PRO A 329 5.42 -7.24 -24.95
C PRO A 329 4.17 -7.86 -25.58
N ARG A 330 3.83 -7.37 -26.78
CA ARG A 330 2.72 -7.90 -27.58
C ARG A 330 2.98 -9.33 -28.03
#